data_AF-A0A538LT32-F1
#
_entry.id   AF-A0A538LT32-F1
#
_cell.length_a   1.000
_cell.length_b   1.000
_cell.length_c   1.000
_cell.angle_alpha   90.00
_cell.angle_beta   90.00
_cell.angle_gamma   90.00
#
_symmetry.space_group_name_H-M   'P 1'
#
loop_
_entity.id
_entity.type
_entity.pdbx_description
1 polymer ?
#
loop_
_entity_poly.entity_id
_entity_poly.type
_entity_poly.pdbx_seq_one_letter_code
_entity_poly.pdbx_strand_id
1 'polypeptide(L)'
;MAELRCLLAVGRAALATALACTLAAAALAASAHAAAAGTRRAARARDAGPAQVLSSLRVSTELWATIDVCNPPHQRNTVGVRGSMPGDGQAHDAMFMRFRLQYMDLKLHRWVDLARADSGFLPVGSARMARQAGRSFVLYPPAGGAAFMLRGVVSFQWRRRSRVLAALSRATKAGHKSLAGADPPNYSAATCRLA
;
A
#
# COMPACT_ATOMS: atom_id res chain seq x y z
N MET A 1 -22.63 58.68 68.85
CA MET A 1 -23.21 57.36 68.50
C MET A 1 -23.15 57.14 66.98
N ALA A 2 -22.03 56.63 66.46
CA ALA A 2 -21.92 56.04 65.12
C ALA A 2 -20.61 55.23 64.99
N GLU A 3 -20.21 54.57 66.08
CA GLU A 3 -18.95 53.83 66.28
C GLU A 3 -18.98 52.40 65.71
N LEU A 4 -20.01 51.99 64.96
CA LEU A 4 -20.28 50.56 64.75
C LEU A 4 -20.41 50.10 63.29
N ARG A 5 -19.70 50.75 62.35
CA ARG A 5 -19.74 50.33 60.93
C ARG A 5 -18.39 50.02 60.28
N CYS A 6 -17.27 50.16 60.99
CA CYS A 6 -15.94 50.04 60.36
C CYS A 6 -15.31 48.63 60.40
N LEU A 7 -15.82 47.70 61.24
CA LEU A 7 -15.10 46.44 61.54
C LEU A 7 -15.44 45.23 60.65
N LEU A 8 -16.40 45.32 59.72
CA LEU A 8 -16.76 44.20 58.83
C LEU A 8 -16.00 44.19 57.48
N ALA A 9 -15.17 45.18 57.20
CA ALA A 9 -14.51 45.34 55.90
C ALA A 9 -13.17 44.58 55.75
N VAL A 10 -12.56 44.10 56.83
CA VAL A 10 -11.14 43.66 56.79
C VAL A 10 -10.97 42.14 56.58
N GLY A 11 -11.96 41.31 56.93
CA GLY A 11 -11.78 39.85 56.97
C GLY A 11 -11.93 39.08 55.65
N ARG A 12 -12.55 39.66 54.61
CA ARG A 12 -12.89 38.92 53.38
C ARG A 12 -11.97 39.14 52.19
N ALA A 13 -11.09 40.16 52.25
CA ALA A 13 -10.23 40.50 51.11
C ALA A 13 -8.93 39.67 51.06
N ALA A 14 -8.52 39.03 52.16
CA ALA A 14 -7.21 38.38 52.25
C ALA A 14 -7.19 36.91 51.74
N LEU A 15 -8.33 36.22 51.64
CA LEU A 15 -8.37 34.85 51.13
C LEU A 15 -8.61 34.74 49.61
N ALA A 16 -9.05 35.81 48.95
CA ALA A 16 -9.39 35.75 47.52
C ALA A 16 -8.17 35.94 46.59
N THR A 17 -7.10 36.58 47.06
CA THR A 17 -5.93 36.92 46.24
C THR A 17 -4.82 35.85 46.23
N ALA A 18 -4.84 34.88 47.15
CA ALA A 18 -3.85 33.80 47.17
C ALA A 18 -4.20 32.65 46.20
N LEU A 19 -5.47 32.46 45.84
CA LEU A 19 -5.90 31.35 44.97
C LEU A 19 -5.82 31.67 43.47
N ALA A 20 -5.77 32.95 43.09
CA ALA A 20 -5.77 33.38 41.69
C ALA A 20 -4.37 33.35 41.04
N CYS A 21 -3.30 33.42 41.83
CA CYS A 21 -1.93 33.42 41.31
C CYS A 21 -1.38 32.02 40.99
N THR A 22 -1.91 30.94 41.57
CA THR A 22 -1.43 29.57 41.29
C THR A 22 -2.09 28.92 40.07
N LEU A 23 -3.28 29.35 39.65
CA LEU A 23 -3.96 28.78 38.48
C LEU A 23 -3.49 29.37 37.13
N ALA A 24 -2.96 30.60 37.11
CA ALA A 24 -2.48 31.23 35.88
C ALA A 24 -1.12 30.68 35.41
N ALA A 25 -0.26 30.20 36.32
CA ALA A 25 1.05 29.67 35.96
C ALA A 25 1.01 28.25 35.36
N ALA A 26 0.01 27.44 35.68
CA ALA A 26 -0.13 26.09 35.14
C ALA A 26 -0.72 26.07 33.71
N ALA A 27 -1.52 27.08 33.35
CA ALA A 27 -2.18 27.16 32.03
C ALA A 27 -1.23 27.61 30.89
N LEU A 28 -0.17 28.36 31.21
CA LEU A 28 0.83 28.79 30.20
C LEU A 28 1.95 27.76 29.96
N ALA A 29 2.14 26.77 30.83
CA ALA A 29 3.10 25.68 30.61
C ALA A 29 2.50 24.51 29.78
N ALA A 30 1.18 24.42 29.68
CA ALA A 30 0.49 23.35 28.98
C ALA A 30 0.42 23.55 27.44
N SER A 31 0.58 24.78 26.94
CA SER A 31 0.44 25.12 25.52
C SER A 31 1.73 24.93 24.70
N ALA A 32 2.90 24.82 25.34
CA ALA A 32 4.18 24.60 24.63
C ALA A 32 4.40 23.14 24.19
N HIS A 33 3.69 22.17 24.79
CA HIS A 33 3.91 20.74 24.53
C HIS A 33 3.15 20.22 23.30
N ALA A 34 2.10 20.91 22.84
CA ALA A 34 1.30 20.48 21.70
C ALA A 34 1.93 20.83 20.34
N ALA A 35 2.67 21.94 20.25
CA ALA A 35 3.30 22.38 18.99
C ALA A 35 4.53 21.54 18.61
N ALA A 36 5.26 20.99 19.58
CA ALA A 36 6.45 20.18 19.35
C ALA A 36 6.13 18.72 18.96
N ALA A 37 4.92 18.23 19.23
CA ALA A 37 4.50 16.88 18.87
C ALA A 37 4.11 16.77 17.38
N GLY A 38 3.54 17.84 16.81
CA GLY A 38 3.14 17.89 15.39
C GLY A 38 4.34 17.87 14.42
N THR A 39 5.43 18.56 14.75
CA THR A 39 6.63 18.66 13.89
C THR A 39 7.44 17.35 13.86
N ARG A 40 7.51 16.62 14.98
CA ARG A 40 8.21 15.32 15.05
C ARG A 40 7.55 14.22 14.22
N ARG A 41 6.22 14.27 14.03
CA ARG A 41 5.48 13.27 13.24
C ARG A 41 5.69 13.45 11.74
N ALA A 42 5.80 14.69 11.26
CA ALA A 42 6.06 14.99 9.86
C ALA A 42 7.52 14.67 9.43
N ALA A 43 8.49 14.84 10.34
CA ALA A 43 9.89 14.50 10.06
C ALA A 43 10.13 12.98 9.98
N ARG A 44 9.49 12.17 10.85
CA ARG A 44 9.62 10.69 10.83
C ARG A 44 9.16 10.03 9.54
N ALA A 45 8.26 10.64 8.78
CA ALA A 45 7.81 10.10 7.50
C ALA A 45 8.88 10.20 6.39
N ARG A 46 9.83 11.13 6.51
CA ARG A 46 10.87 11.36 5.49
C ARG A 46 12.07 10.41 5.62
N ASP A 47 12.31 9.87 6.81
CA ASP A 47 13.41 8.94 7.13
C ASP A 47 12.94 7.53 7.48
N ALA A 48 11.74 7.13 7.03
CA ALA A 48 11.30 5.76 7.21
C ALA A 48 12.34 4.80 6.60
N GLY A 49 12.94 3.96 7.44
CA GLY A 49 13.90 2.97 7.00
C GLY A 49 13.27 1.92 6.07
N PRO A 50 14.08 1.15 5.32
CA PRO A 50 13.58 0.13 4.39
C PRO A 50 12.61 -0.87 5.03
N ALA A 51 12.84 -1.24 6.30
CA ALA A 51 11.98 -2.16 7.03
C ALA A 51 10.59 -1.58 7.30
N GLN A 52 10.50 -0.30 7.67
CA GLN A 52 9.24 0.39 7.93
C GLN A 52 8.43 0.56 6.64
N VAL A 53 9.10 0.96 5.55
CA VAL A 53 8.50 1.06 4.21
C VAL A 53 7.98 -0.31 3.77
N LEU A 54 8.77 -1.37 3.88
CA LEU A 54 8.33 -2.72 3.54
C LEU A 54 7.12 -3.17 4.36
N SER A 55 7.09 -2.91 5.66
CA SER A 55 5.98 -3.29 6.54
C SER A 55 4.67 -2.60 6.16
N SER A 56 4.68 -1.29 5.88
CA SER A 56 3.47 -0.57 5.48
C SER A 56 2.95 -1.02 4.11
N LEU A 57 3.85 -1.21 3.15
CA LEU A 57 3.50 -1.66 1.80
C LEU A 57 2.94 -3.09 1.80
N ARG A 58 3.45 -3.97 2.68
CA ARG A 58 3.03 -5.38 2.75
C ARG A 58 1.57 -5.54 3.16
N VAL A 59 1.09 -4.68 4.06
CA VAL A 59 -0.28 -4.74 4.59
C VAL A 59 -1.28 -3.86 3.83
N SER A 60 -0.81 -3.07 2.86
CA SER A 60 -1.68 -2.24 2.04
C SER A 60 -2.64 -3.09 1.20
N THR A 61 -3.91 -2.69 1.21
CA THR A 61 -4.97 -3.30 0.38
C THR A 61 -4.81 -2.95 -1.10
N GLU A 62 -3.99 -1.95 -1.45
CA GLU A 62 -3.66 -1.59 -2.83
C GLU A 62 -2.59 -2.50 -3.44
N LEU A 63 -1.94 -3.37 -2.64
CA LEU A 63 -0.94 -4.32 -3.11
C LEU A 63 -1.58 -5.66 -3.48
N TRP A 64 -1.86 -5.85 -4.77
CA TRP A 64 -2.54 -7.05 -5.26
C TRP A 64 -2.14 -7.45 -6.67
N ALA A 65 -2.53 -8.67 -7.07
CA ALA A 65 -2.44 -9.17 -8.42
C ALA A 65 -3.73 -9.94 -8.78
N THR A 66 -4.18 -9.85 -10.03
CA THR A 66 -5.30 -10.63 -10.58
C THR A 66 -4.98 -11.08 -12.00
N ILE A 67 -5.61 -12.17 -12.43
CA ILE A 67 -5.80 -12.42 -13.86
C ILE A 67 -6.97 -11.56 -14.30
N ASP A 68 -6.80 -10.77 -15.35
CA ASP A 68 -7.83 -9.90 -15.92
C ASP A 68 -8.20 -10.22 -17.37
N VAL A 69 -7.48 -11.15 -18.01
CA VAL A 69 -7.85 -11.76 -19.29
C VAL A 69 -7.59 -13.26 -19.22
N CYS A 70 -8.56 -14.08 -19.65
CA CYS A 70 -8.39 -15.54 -19.71
C CYS A 70 -9.05 -16.13 -20.95
N ASN A 71 -8.24 -16.47 -21.94
CA ASN A 71 -8.63 -17.15 -23.19
C ASN A 71 -9.88 -16.57 -23.87
N PRO A 72 -9.97 -15.25 -24.09
CA PRO A 72 -11.15 -14.67 -24.71
C PRO A 72 -11.29 -15.15 -26.16
N PRO A 73 -12.52 -15.23 -26.71
CA PRO A 73 -12.77 -15.83 -28.03
C PRO A 73 -11.98 -15.19 -29.18
N HIS A 74 -11.68 -13.89 -29.08
CA HIS A 74 -10.97 -13.13 -30.11
C HIS A 74 -9.44 -13.08 -29.91
N GLN A 75 -8.92 -13.57 -28.77
CA GLN A 75 -7.49 -13.70 -28.48
C GLN A 75 -7.23 -15.03 -27.77
N ARG A 76 -7.38 -16.14 -28.49
CA ARG A 76 -7.18 -17.48 -27.93
C ARG A 76 -5.79 -17.65 -27.33
N ASN A 77 -5.70 -18.53 -26.33
CA ASN A 77 -4.48 -18.85 -25.58
C ASN A 77 -3.82 -17.64 -24.91
N THR A 78 -4.57 -16.56 -24.70
CA THR A 78 -4.05 -15.34 -24.06
C THR A 78 -4.42 -15.30 -22.59
N VAL A 79 -3.45 -14.99 -21.75
CA VAL A 79 -3.64 -14.76 -20.31
C VAL A 79 -3.08 -13.39 -19.93
N GLY A 80 -3.94 -12.53 -19.40
CA GLY A 80 -3.61 -11.20 -18.90
C GLY A 80 -3.43 -11.23 -17.39
N VAL A 81 -2.33 -10.67 -16.91
CA VAL A 81 -2.08 -10.45 -15.49
C VAL A 81 -1.99 -8.96 -15.21
N ARG A 82 -2.76 -8.50 -14.24
CA ARG A 82 -2.73 -7.14 -13.71
C ARG A 82 -2.22 -7.12 -12.28
N GLY A 83 -1.41 -6.11 -11.97
CA GLY A 83 -0.97 -5.81 -10.61
C GLY A 83 -1.34 -4.39 -10.22
N SER A 84 -1.56 -4.19 -8.93
CA SER A 84 -1.62 -2.88 -8.28
C SER A 84 -0.53 -2.80 -7.22
N MET A 85 0.13 -1.66 -7.16
CA MET A 85 1.27 -1.42 -6.30
C MET A 85 1.09 -0.08 -5.59
N PRO A 86 1.03 -0.07 -4.24
CA PRO A 86 0.94 1.16 -3.47
C PRO A 86 2.22 1.97 -3.61
N GLY A 87 2.08 3.29 -3.58
CA GLY A 87 3.20 4.20 -3.39
C GLY A 87 3.66 4.22 -1.93
N ASP A 88 4.90 4.64 -1.69
CA ASP A 88 5.43 4.97 -0.35
C ASP A 88 5.34 6.47 -0.05
N GLY A 89 4.75 7.26 -0.96
CA GLY A 89 4.61 8.71 -0.88
C GLY A 89 5.81 9.49 -1.41
N GLN A 90 6.90 8.82 -1.80
CA GLN A 90 8.13 9.45 -2.23
C GLN A 90 8.17 9.57 -3.76
N ALA A 91 8.11 10.80 -4.27
CA ALA A 91 8.08 11.04 -5.72
C ALA A 91 9.41 10.70 -6.43
N HIS A 92 10.52 10.69 -5.71
CA HIS A 92 11.86 10.34 -6.22
C HIS A 92 12.15 8.84 -6.19
N ASP A 93 11.31 8.05 -5.53
CA ASP A 93 11.39 6.60 -5.57
C ASP A 93 10.60 6.08 -6.78
N ALA A 94 11.12 5.04 -7.41
CA ALA A 94 10.56 4.45 -8.62
C ALA A 94 10.00 3.06 -8.33
N MET A 95 8.85 2.75 -8.92
CA MET A 95 8.17 1.48 -8.75
C MET A 95 8.32 0.61 -10.00
N PHE A 96 8.51 -0.69 -9.78
CA PHE A 96 8.66 -1.67 -10.83
C PHE A 96 7.80 -2.89 -10.56
N MET A 97 7.23 -3.45 -11.63
CA MET A 97 6.48 -4.72 -11.58
C MET A 97 7.08 -5.72 -12.57
N ARG A 98 7.18 -6.99 -12.15
CA ARG A 98 7.52 -8.13 -13.01
C ARG A 98 6.37 -9.12 -12.98
N PHE A 99 5.88 -9.48 -14.15
CA PHE A 99 4.77 -10.39 -14.35
C PHE A 99 5.30 -11.74 -14.81
N ARG A 100 4.88 -12.81 -14.14
CA ARG A 100 5.19 -14.20 -14.51
C ARG A 100 3.91 -15.02 -14.56
N LEU A 101 3.90 -16.04 -15.40
CA LEU A 101 2.92 -17.12 -15.31
C LEU A 101 3.53 -18.35 -14.66
N GLN A 102 2.69 -19.04 -13.90
CA GLN A 102 2.98 -20.36 -13.36
C GLN A 102 1.89 -21.33 -13.81
N TYR A 103 2.24 -22.58 -14.04
CA TYR A 103 1.28 -23.67 -14.24
C TYR A 103 1.26 -24.59 -13.01
N MET A 104 0.12 -25.24 -12.79
CA MET A 104 0.03 -26.30 -11.78
C MET A 104 0.62 -27.58 -12.35
N ASP A 105 1.73 -28.05 -11.78
CA ASP A 105 2.21 -29.41 -11.99
C ASP A 105 1.32 -30.35 -11.17
N LEU A 106 0.47 -31.12 -11.86
CA LEU A 106 -0.49 -32.03 -11.23
C LEU A 106 0.17 -33.28 -10.62
N LYS A 107 1.37 -33.66 -11.06
CA LYS A 107 2.10 -34.78 -10.45
C LYS A 107 2.67 -34.37 -9.10
N LEU A 108 3.24 -33.16 -9.05
CA LEU A 108 3.92 -32.63 -7.86
C LEU A 108 3.03 -31.73 -6.99
N HIS A 109 1.79 -31.48 -7.40
CA HIS A 109 0.83 -30.59 -6.74
C HIS A 109 1.43 -29.22 -6.38
N ARG A 110 2.25 -28.67 -7.29
CA ARG A 110 2.96 -27.41 -7.06
C ARG A 110 2.87 -26.48 -8.25
N TRP A 111 2.95 -25.20 -7.97
CA TRP A 111 3.06 -24.18 -9.00
C TRP A 111 4.50 -24.07 -9.49
N VAL A 112 4.68 -24.15 -10.80
CA VAL A 112 5.98 -24.08 -11.48
C VAL A 112 5.98 -22.90 -12.44
N ASP A 113 7.06 -22.12 -12.47
CA ASP A 113 7.23 -21.03 -13.43
C ASP A 113 7.14 -21.57 -14.87
N LEU A 114 6.31 -20.94 -15.68
CA LEU A 114 6.19 -21.26 -17.10
C LEU A 114 7.36 -20.60 -17.85
N ALA A 115 8.17 -21.42 -18.52
CA ALA A 115 9.31 -20.92 -19.28
C ALA A 115 8.85 -19.90 -20.34
N ARG A 116 9.63 -18.82 -20.50
CA ARG A 116 9.38 -17.71 -21.45
C ARG A 116 8.09 -16.89 -21.19
N ALA A 117 7.36 -17.14 -20.11
CA ALA A 117 6.23 -16.31 -19.68
C ALA A 117 6.65 -15.37 -18.54
N ASP A 118 7.59 -14.47 -18.85
CA ASP A 118 8.16 -13.51 -17.91
C ASP A 118 8.38 -12.16 -18.58
N SER A 119 7.91 -11.08 -17.97
CA SER A 119 8.05 -9.74 -18.52
C SER A 119 9.38 -9.04 -18.21
N GLY A 120 10.19 -9.59 -17.29
CA GLY A 120 11.20 -8.80 -16.58
C GLY A 120 10.57 -7.70 -15.71
N PHE A 121 11.40 -6.89 -15.06
CA PHE A 121 10.91 -5.73 -14.30
C PHE A 121 10.62 -4.55 -15.22
N LEU A 122 9.37 -4.13 -15.27
CA LEU A 122 8.89 -2.97 -16.01
C LEU A 122 8.74 -1.78 -15.05
N PRO A 123 9.19 -0.56 -15.43
CA PRO A 123 8.92 0.64 -14.65
C PRO A 123 7.42 0.98 -14.72
N VAL A 124 6.80 1.30 -13.58
CA VAL A 124 5.38 1.67 -13.49
C VAL A 124 5.15 3.11 -13.00
N GLY A 125 6.23 3.87 -12.84
CA GLY A 125 6.23 5.29 -12.46
C GLY A 125 6.79 5.55 -11.07
N SER A 126 6.59 6.78 -10.57
CA SER A 126 7.05 7.18 -9.24
C SER A 126 6.18 6.60 -8.12
N ALA A 127 6.79 6.41 -6.95
CA ALA A 127 6.15 5.87 -5.75
C ALA A 127 5.31 6.91 -4.97
N ARG A 128 4.98 8.06 -5.59
CA ARG A 128 4.12 9.10 -4.99
C ARG A 128 2.71 8.59 -4.65
N MET A 129 2.17 7.71 -5.49
CA MET A 129 0.80 7.20 -5.38
C MET A 129 0.73 5.79 -5.96
N ALA A 130 -0.37 5.08 -5.69
CA ALA A 130 -0.58 3.75 -6.23
C ALA A 130 -0.60 3.73 -7.77
N ARG A 131 -0.11 2.64 -8.34
CA ARG A 131 -0.07 2.41 -9.80
C ARG A 131 -0.55 1.01 -10.11
N GLN A 132 -1.26 0.89 -11.23
CA GLN A 132 -1.55 -0.40 -11.84
C GLN A 132 -0.78 -0.56 -13.15
N ALA A 133 -0.36 -1.78 -13.43
CA ALA A 133 0.20 -2.17 -14.71
C ALA A 133 -0.14 -3.64 -14.99
N GLY A 134 -0.04 -4.06 -16.25
CA GLY A 134 -0.33 -5.43 -16.63
C GLY A 134 0.51 -5.91 -17.79
N ARG A 135 0.49 -7.23 -17.99
CA ARG A 135 1.09 -7.91 -19.13
C ARG A 135 0.17 -9.05 -19.57
N SER A 136 -0.08 -9.12 -20.87
CA SER A 136 -0.70 -10.29 -21.50
C SER A 136 0.38 -11.20 -22.09
N PHE A 137 0.17 -12.50 -21.95
CA PHE A 137 1.00 -13.55 -22.52
C PHE A 137 0.15 -14.36 -23.48
N VAL A 138 0.60 -14.46 -24.73
CA VAL A 138 0.05 -15.39 -25.70
C VAL A 138 0.84 -16.68 -25.57
N LEU A 139 0.15 -17.77 -25.28
CA LEU A 139 0.75 -19.08 -25.13
C LEU A 139 0.52 -19.91 -26.39
N TYR A 140 1.52 -20.68 -26.76
CA TYR A 140 1.43 -21.65 -27.85
C TYR A 140 1.44 -23.04 -27.23
N PRO A 141 0.29 -23.54 -26.74
CA PRO A 141 0.22 -24.92 -26.30
C PRO A 141 0.58 -25.84 -27.47
N PRO A 142 1.35 -26.93 -27.26
CA PRO A 142 1.52 -27.93 -28.30
C PRO A 142 0.13 -28.47 -28.69
N ALA A 143 -0.13 -28.61 -29.99
CA ALA A 143 -1.41 -29.12 -30.49
C ALA A 143 -1.73 -30.47 -29.83
N GLY A 144 -2.93 -30.59 -29.25
CA GLY A 144 -3.35 -31.81 -28.53
C GLY A 144 -2.80 -31.95 -27.09
N GLY A 145 -2.10 -30.94 -26.56
CA GLY A 145 -1.67 -30.91 -25.16
C GLY A 145 -2.83 -30.82 -24.17
N ALA A 146 -2.64 -31.36 -22.96
CA ALA A 146 -3.64 -31.25 -21.90
C ALA A 146 -3.90 -29.78 -21.52
N ALA A 147 -5.15 -29.46 -21.21
CA ALA A 147 -5.53 -28.20 -20.58
C ALA A 147 -4.69 -27.95 -19.32
N PHE A 148 -3.96 -26.83 -19.25
CA PHE A 148 -3.16 -26.49 -18.08
C PHE A 148 -3.78 -25.34 -17.28
N MET A 149 -3.80 -25.52 -15.96
CA MET A 149 -4.23 -24.51 -14.99
C MET A 149 -3.08 -23.53 -14.74
N LEU A 150 -3.33 -22.25 -14.96
CA LEU A 150 -2.37 -21.16 -14.83
C LEU A 150 -2.73 -20.24 -13.66
N ARG A 151 -1.71 -19.62 -13.06
CA ARG A 151 -1.85 -18.43 -12.23
C ARG A 151 -0.80 -17.38 -12.61
N GLY A 152 -1.09 -16.12 -12.31
CA GLY A 152 -0.08 -15.07 -12.38
C GLY A 152 0.69 -14.93 -11.06
N VAL A 153 1.93 -14.46 -11.14
CA VAL A 153 2.70 -13.95 -10.01
C VAL A 153 3.29 -12.61 -10.39
N VAL A 154 2.96 -11.57 -9.62
CA VAL A 154 3.53 -10.23 -9.78
C VAL A 154 4.56 -10.01 -8.69
N SER A 155 5.76 -9.61 -9.09
CA SER A 155 6.83 -9.20 -8.18
C SER A 155 6.99 -7.68 -8.26
N PHE A 156 7.01 -7.03 -7.11
CA PHE A 156 6.98 -5.59 -6.93
C PHE A 156 8.32 -5.13 -6.35
N GLN A 157 8.84 -4.00 -6.84
CA GLN A 157 10.05 -3.38 -6.29
C GLN A 157 9.94 -1.86 -6.23
N TRP A 158 10.16 -1.32 -5.04
CA TRP A 158 10.38 0.10 -4.80
C TRP A 158 11.87 0.35 -4.81
N ARG A 159 12.33 1.29 -5.63
CA ARG A 159 13.76 1.55 -5.84
C ARG A 159 14.05 3.03 -5.65
N ARG A 160 15.16 3.32 -4.97
CA ARG A 160 15.78 4.65 -4.93
C ARG A 160 17.06 4.59 -5.73
N ARG A 161 17.08 5.24 -6.89
CA ARG A 161 18.17 5.09 -7.87
C ARG A 161 18.38 3.59 -8.18
N SER A 162 19.58 3.06 -7.96
CA SER A 162 19.90 1.63 -8.14
C SER A 162 19.56 0.73 -6.94
N ARG A 163 19.22 1.31 -5.78
CA ARG A 163 18.96 0.54 -4.55
C ARG A 163 17.51 0.11 -4.46
N VAL A 164 17.28 -1.19 -4.23
CA VAL A 164 15.96 -1.71 -3.88
C VAL A 164 15.66 -1.40 -2.41
N LEU A 165 14.60 -0.64 -2.16
CA LEU A 165 14.13 -0.29 -0.81
C LEU A 165 13.21 -1.38 -0.24
N ALA A 166 12.35 -1.93 -1.09
CA ALA A 166 11.40 -2.97 -0.73
C ALA A 166 11.14 -3.89 -1.93
N ALA A 167 10.89 -5.17 -1.67
CA ALA A 167 10.51 -6.15 -2.68
C ALA A 167 9.50 -7.15 -2.10
N LEU A 168 8.44 -7.45 -2.86
CA LEU A 168 7.39 -8.38 -2.48
C LEU A 168 6.85 -9.10 -3.72
N SER A 169 6.19 -10.24 -3.53
CA SER A 169 5.42 -10.90 -4.60
C SER A 169 3.99 -11.20 -4.14
N ARG A 170 3.07 -11.22 -5.10
CA ARG A 170 1.68 -11.67 -4.92
C ARG A 170 1.31 -12.62 -6.07
N ALA A 171 0.78 -13.78 -5.71
CA ALA A 171 0.05 -14.61 -6.65
C ALA A 171 -1.32 -13.97 -6.92
N THR A 172 -1.88 -14.24 -8.09
CA THR A 172 -3.18 -13.72 -8.49
C THR A 172 -4.30 -14.20 -7.58
N LYS A 173 -5.21 -13.29 -7.25
CA LYS A 173 -6.48 -13.55 -6.55
C LYS A 173 -7.61 -12.87 -7.33
N ALA A 174 -8.83 -13.36 -7.13
CA ALA A 174 -10.03 -12.73 -7.67
C ALA A 174 -10.46 -11.52 -6.83
N GLY A 175 -11.42 -10.75 -7.33
CA GLY A 175 -12.04 -9.62 -6.60
C GLY A 175 -11.29 -8.29 -6.69
N HIS A 176 -10.41 -8.13 -7.69
CA HIS A 176 -9.67 -6.90 -7.91
C HIS A 176 -10.12 -6.20 -9.19
N LYS A 177 -10.27 -4.87 -9.12
CA LYS A 177 -10.69 -4.05 -10.27
C LYS A 177 -9.47 -3.62 -11.10
N SER A 178 -9.34 -4.17 -12.30
CA SER A 178 -8.45 -3.63 -13.33
C SER A 178 -8.96 -2.29 -13.84
N LEU A 179 -8.08 -1.28 -13.91
CA LEU A 179 -8.44 0.04 -14.45
C LEU A 179 -8.66 0.07 -15.97
N ALA A 180 -8.20 -0.97 -16.70
CA ALA A 180 -8.27 -1.05 -18.16
C ALA A 180 -7.89 -2.47 -18.62
N GLY A 181 -8.30 -2.88 -19.82
CA GLY A 181 -7.77 -4.09 -20.48
C GLY A 181 -8.25 -5.43 -19.93
N ALA A 182 -9.20 -5.43 -18.97
CA ALA A 182 -9.86 -6.65 -18.55
C ALA A 182 -10.83 -7.15 -19.64
N ASP A 183 -10.85 -8.45 -19.87
CA ASP A 183 -11.70 -9.09 -20.87
C ASP A 183 -12.22 -10.44 -20.35
N PRO A 184 -13.55 -10.56 -20.12
CA PRO A 184 -14.57 -9.53 -20.29
C PRO A 184 -14.39 -8.33 -19.33
N PRO A 185 -15.11 -7.21 -19.53
CA PRO A 185 -15.07 -6.10 -18.59
C PRO A 185 -15.28 -6.55 -17.14
N ASN A 186 -14.44 -6.06 -16.23
CA ASN A 186 -14.40 -6.43 -14.81
C ASN A 186 -13.97 -7.88 -14.50
N TYR A 187 -13.43 -8.63 -15.47
CA TYR A 187 -12.90 -9.96 -15.20
C TYR A 187 -11.77 -9.90 -14.17
N SER A 188 -11.86 -10.76 -13.15
CA SER A 188 -10.85 -10.90 -12.10
C SER A 188 -10.86 -12.32 -11.56
N ALA A 189 -9.75 -13.02 -11.70
CA ALA A 189 -9.62 -14.41 -11.29
C ALA A 189 -8.28 -14.72 -10.61
N ALA A 190 -8.29 -15.74 -9.74
CA ALA A 190 -7.08 -16.28 -9.15
C ALA A 190 -6.29 -17.15 -10.15
N THR A 191 -7.00 -17.85 -11.04
CA THR A 191 -6.43 -18.81 -11.99
C THR A 191 -7.12 -18.71 -13.36
N CYS A 192 -6.45 -19.20 -14.40
CA CYS A 192 -6.97 -19.31 -15.76
C CYS A 192 -6.74 -20.72 -16.27
N ARG A 193 -7.73 -21.31 -16.93
CA ARG A 193 -7.60 -22.62 -17.58
C ARG A 193 -7.61 -22.42 -19.08
N LEU A 194 -6.54 -22.85 -19.75
CA LEU A 194 -6.53 -22.98 -21.21
C LEU A 194 -7.00 -24.38 -21.57
N ALA A 195 -7.81 -24.50 -22.62
CA ALA A 195 -8.38 -25.74 -23.14
C ALA A 195 -8.08 -25.88 -24.62
#